data_AF-A0A7K2M122-F1
#
_entry.id   AF-A0A7K2M122-F1
#
_cell.length_a   1.000
_cell.length_b   1.000
_cell.length_c   1.000
_cell.angle_alpha   90.00
_cell.angle_beta   90.00
_cell.angle_gamma   90.00
#
_symmetry.space_group_name_H-M   'P 1'
#
loop_
_entity.id
_entity.type
_entity.pdbx_description
1 polymer ?
#
loop_
_entity_poly.entity_id
_entity_poly.type
_entity_poly.pdbx_seq_one_letter_code
_entity_poly.pdbx_strand_id
1 'polypeptide(L)'
;LVAHYWQRFCVKNDTIGFFGPVGWATLDPELRGIEVDHGTGLIARSEVFFSSWSIDELARTLERDPGLRPWLAPRRLPYLRIGQTRVRLPGRPPQPVSELERQVLLRCDGVRPARDIQRELAGRAAPQQVEEVLGQLVRRRWIAWRLEIPATARPERHLRETLERVGDPAVREPALA
;
A
#
# COMPACT_ATOMS: atom_id res chain seq x y z
N LEU A 1 -22.83 13.78 -27.34
CA LEU A 1 -22.04 12.91 -26.43
C LEU A 1 -21.57 11.62 -27.12
N VAL A 2 -22.45 10.83 -27.74
CA VAL A 2 -22.08 9.54 -28.39
C VAL A 2 -21.11 9.71 -29.56
N ALA A 3 -21.28 10.75 -30.39
CA ALA A 3 -20.39 11.01 -31.53
C ALA A 3 -18.91 11.23 -31.14
N HIS A 4 -18.64 11.85 -29.98
CA HIS A 4 -17.27 12.03 -29.49
C HIS A 4 -16.64 10.72 -29.02
N TYR A 5 -17.42 9.80 -28.44
CA TYR A 5 -16.94 8.47 -28.08
C TYR A 5 -16.66 7.61 -29.33
N TRP A 6 -17.52 7.70 -30.34
CA TRP A 6 -17.31 7.04 -31.63
C TRP A 6 -16.03 7.53 -32.32
N GLN A 7 -15.86 8.85 -32.42
CA GLN A 7 -14.64 9.45 -32.96
C GLN A 7 -13.41 8.95 -32.20
N ARG A 8 -13.45 8.93 -30.87
CA ARG A 8 -12.33 8.45 -30.04
C ARG A 8 -12.02 6.97 -30.27
N PHE A 9 -13.03 6.13 -30.50
CA PHE A 9 -12.86 4.73 -30.88
C PHE A 9 -12.13 4.56 -32.21
N CYS A 10 -12.49 5.38 -33.22
CA CYS A 10 -11.98 5.21 -34.57
C CYS A 10 -10.63 5.90 -34.83
N VAL A 11 -10.30 6.96 -34.09
CA VAL A 11 -9.16 7.82 -34.45
C VAL A 11 -8.11 7.99 -33.36
N LYS A 12 -8.38 7.49 -32.14
CA LYS A 12 -7.46 7.68 -31.02
C LYS A 12 -6.94 6.35 -30.50
N ASN A 13 -5.64 6.15 -30.63
CA ASN A 13 -4.94 5.04 -30.01
C ASN A 13 -4.61 5.34 -28.53
N ASP A 14 -5.65 5.62 -27.73
CA ASP A 14 -5.53 5.74 -26.28
C ASP A 14 -5.89 4.40 -25.63
N THR A 15 -5.05 3.92 -24.72
CA THR A 15 -5.41 2.82 -23.81
C THR A 15 -6.14 3.37 -22.59
N ILE A 16 -7.47 3.45 -22.64
CA ILE A 16 -8.30 3.87 -21.50
C ILE A 16 -9.64 3.16 -21.50
N GLY A 17 -9.94 2.41 -20.43
CA GLY A 17 -11.17 1.62 -20.33
C GLY A 17 -11.26 0.59 -21.46
N PHE A 18 -12.25 0.76 -22.35
CA PHE A 18 -12.50 -0.11 -23.50
C PHE A 18 -11.87 0.38 -24.81
N PHE A 19 -11.13 1.50 -24.77
CA PHE A 19 -10.49 2.09 -25.96
C PHE A 19 -9.05 1.59 -26.12
N GLY A 20 -8.69 1.38 -27.39
CA GLY A 20 -7.32 1.10 -27.84
C GLY A 20 -6.87 -0.35 -27.64
N PRO A 21 -6.27 -1.00 -28.66
CA PRO A 21 -5.56 -2.26 -28.45
C PRO A 21 -4.20 -1.98 -27.80
N VAL A 22 -3.83 -2.77 -26.80
CA VAL A 22 -2.42 -2.91 -26.39
C VAL A 22 -1.86 -4.11 -27.16
N GLY A 23 -0.92 -3.83 -28.06
CA GLY A 23 -0.24 -4.84 -28.86
C GLY A 23 1.24 -4.91 -28.52
N TRP A 24 1.85 -6.03 -28.88
CA TRP A 24 3.30 -6.22 -28.86
C TRP A 24 3.80 -6.31 -30.30
N ALA A 25 5.02 -5.86 -30.55
CA ALA A 25 5.65 -5.94 -31.86
C ALA A 25 7.05 -6.54 -31.73
N THR A 26 7.51 -7.19 -32.80
CA THR A 26 8.89 -7.66 -32.94
C THR A 26 9.59 -6.81 -34.00
N LEU A 27 10.86 -6.49 -33.79
CA LEU A 27 11.68 -5.80 -34.78
C LEU A 27 12.36 -6.84 -35.68
N ASP A 28 12.10 -6.77 -36.98
CA ASP A 28 12.68 -7.66 -37.99
C ASP A 28 13.46 -6.82 -39.04
N PRO A 29 14.79 -6.94 -39.12
CA PRO A 29 15.62 -6.18 -40.06
C PRO A 29 15.37 -6.48 -41.54
N GLU A 30 14.84 -7.67 -41.85
CA GLU A 30 14.61 -8.09 -43.24
C GLU A 30 13.24 -7.61 -43.75
N LEU A 31 12.35 -7.20 -42.84
CA LEU A 31 11.02 -6.71 -43.16
C LEU A 31 11.07 -5.29 -43.74
N ARG A 32 10.61 -5.13 -44.98
CA ARG A 32 10.43 -3.80 -45.59
C ARG A 32 9.04 -3.25 -45.29
N GLY A 33 8.85 -2.69 -44.10
CA GLY A 33 7.61 -1.99 -43.72
C GLY A 33 7.02 -2.49 -42.41
N ILE A 34 5.70 -2.55 -42.34
CA ILE A 34 4.95 -3.01 -41.16
C ILE A 34 3.99 -4.10 -41.62
N GLU A 35 4.13 -5.28 -41.02
CA GLU A 35 3.11 -6.32 -41.07
C GLU A 35 2.27 -6.26 -39.81
N VAL A 36 0.95 -6.38 -39.96
CA VAL A 36 -0.02 -6.31 -38.85
C VAL A 36 -0.85 -7.58 -38.85
N ASP A 37 -0.61 -8.43 -37.85
CA ASP A 37 -1.55 -9.48 -37.47
C ASP A 37 -2.54 -8.90 -36.45
N HIS A 38 -3.82 -8.81 -36.85
CA HIS A 38 -4.90 -8.30 -36.02
C HIS A 38 -5.60 -9.40 -35.21
N GLY A 39 -5.15 -10.66 -35.33
CA GLY A 39 -5.82 -11.82 -34.75
C GLY A 39 -7.18 -12.09 -35.37
N THR A 40 -7.94 -13.01 -34.78
CA THR A 40 -9.25 -13.46 -35.29
C THR A 40 -10.45 -12.78 -34.65
N GLY A 41 -10.23 -11.91 -33.65
CA GLY A 41 -11.30 -11.27 -32.89
C GLY A 41 -10.91 -9.92 -32.33
N LEU A 42 -11.90 -9.15 -31.85
CA LEU A 42 -11.69 -7.78 -31.37
C LEU A 42 -10.90 -7.70 -30.05
N ILE A 43 -10.98 -8.74 -29.20
CA ILE A 43 -10.35 -8.77 -27.88
C ILE A 43 -9.67 -10.13 -27.69
N ALA A 44 -8.33 -10.13 -27.57
CA ALA A 44 -7.58 -11.34 -27.24
C ALA A 44 -7.66 -11.69 -25.74
N ARG A 45 -7.70 -10.67 -24.87
CA ARG A 45 -7.81 -10.81 -23.41
C ARG A 45 -8.46 -9.56 -22.82
N SER A 46 -9.29 -9.75 -21.80
CA SER A 46 -9.85 -8.65 -20.99
C SER A 46 -9.62 -8.95 -19.52
N GLU A 47 -9.19 -7.93 -18.78
CA GLU A 47 -9.06 -7.98 -17.33
C GLU A 47 -9.68 -6.74 -16.71
N VAL A 48 -10.45 -6.96 -15.65
CA VAL A 48 -11.02 -5.88 -14.83
C VAL A 48 -10.26 -5.81 -13.52
N PHE A 49 -10.07 -4.60 -13.01
CA PHE A 49 -9.33 -4.32 -11.78
C PHE A 49 -10.20 -3.44 -10.87
N PHE A 50 -10.04 -3.59 -9.56
CA PHE A 50 -10.65 -2.62 -8.65
C PHE A 50 -9.94 -1.28 -8.79
N SER A 51 -10.72 -0.19 -8.76
CA SER A 51 -10.11 1.13 -8.58
C SER A 51 -9.44 1.20 -7.22
N SER A 52 -8.21 1.72 -7.19
CA SER A 52 -7.39 1.80 -5.97
C SER A 52 -8.11 2.50 -4.82
N TRP A 53 -8.84 3.59 -5.12
CA TRP A 53 -9.58 4.35 -4.11
C TRP A 53 -10.63 3.51 -3.37
N SER A 54 -11.25 2.53 -4.05
CA SER A 54 -12.28 1.68 -3.46
C SER A 54 -11.67 0.73 -2.43
N ILE A 55 -10.46 0.24 -2.72
CA ILE A 55 -9.70 -0.59 -1.77
C ILE A 55 -9.16 0.26 -0.62
N ASP A 56 -8.74 1.51 -0.88
CA ASP A 56 -8.32 2.44 0.17
C ASP A 56 -9.46 2.81 1.13
N GLU A 57 -10.70 2.93 0.65
CA GLU A 57 -11.88 3.16 1.50
C GLU A 57 -12.27 1.90 2.30
N LEU A 58 -12.15 0.71 1.69
CA LEU A 58 -12.37 -0.55 2.39
C LEU A 58 -11.36 -0.73 3.53
N ALA A 59 -10.07 -0.51 3.24
CA ALA A 59 -9.00 -0.54 4.25
C ALA A 59 -9.30 0.43 5.42
N ARG A 60 -9.68 1.67 5.13
CA ARG A 60 -10.07 2.67 6.14
C ARG A 60 -11.30 2.28 6.95
N THR A 61 -12.23 1.54 6.36
CA THR A 61 -13.43 1.05 7.06
C THR A 61 -13.05 -0.07 8.03
N LEU A 62 -12.23 -1.02 7.58
CA LEU A 62 -11.72 -2.12 8.41
C LEU A 62 -10.89 -1.61 9.59
N GLU A 63 -10.02 -0.61 9.36
CA GLU A 63 -9.20 0.04 10.40
C GLU A 63 -9.98 0.62 11.59
N ARG A 64 -11.31 0.76 11.48
CA ARG A 64 -12.16 1.20 12.59
C ARG A 64 -12.24 0.16 13.71
N ASP A 65 -11.96 -1.11 13.43
CA ASP A 65 -11.82 -2.14 14.45
C ASP A 65 -10.47 -1.98 15.18
N PRO A 66 -10.46 -1.62 16.48
CA PRO A 66 -9.23 -1.53 17.25
C PRO A 66 -8.47 -2.87 17.33
N GLY A 67 -9.18 -3.99 17.19
CA GLY A 67 -8.61 -5.34 17.21
C GLY A 67 -7.59 -5.58 16.10
N LEU A 68 -7.63 -4.83 15.00
CA LEU A 68 -6.64 -4.93 13.92
C LEU A 68 -5.29 -4.30 14.27
N ARG A 69 -5.25 -3.26 15.13
CA ARG A 69 -4.02 -2.48 15.38
C ARG A 69 -2.79 -3.31 15.74
N PRO A 70 -2.85 -4.31 16.65
CA PRO A 70 -1.70 -5.14 17.00
C PRO A 70 -1.09 -5.90 15.80
N TRP A 71 -1.89 -6.14 14.77
CA TRP A 71 -1.51 -6.89 13.56
C TRP A 71 -0.94 -6.01 12.45
N LEU A 72 -1.17 -4.69 12.52
CA LEU A 72 -0.66 -3.75 11.51
C LEU A 72 0.81 -3.44 11.75
N ALA A 73 1.58 -3.37 10.67
CA ALA A 73 3.00 -3.05 10.71
C ALA A 73 3.22 -1.52 10.61
N PRO A 74 3.65 -0.84 11.68
CA PRO A 74 3.97 0.57 11.61
C PRO A 74 5.18 0.81 10.71
N ARG A 75 5.13 1.87 9.90
CA ARG A 75 6.18 2.26 8.97
C ARG A 75 6.66 3.68 9.23
N ARG A 76 7.97 3.88 9.37
CA ARG A 76 8.60 5.20 9.37
C ARG A 76 8.33 5.95 8.07
N LEU A 77 8.07 7.25 8.17
CA LEU A 77 8.01 8.09 6.97
C LEU A 77 9.43 8.26 6.39
N PRO A 78 9.59 8.17 5.05
CA PRO A 78 10.90 7.99 4.41
C PRO A 78 11.85 9.19 4.55
N TYR A 79 11.31 10.37 4.87
CA TYR A 79 12.06 11.60 5.05
C TYR A 79 12.62 11.78 6.46
N LEU A 80 12.33 10.88 7.41
CA LEU A 80 12.92 10.95 8.74
C LEU A 80 14.41 10.60 8.72
N ARG A 81 15.20 11.31 9.53
CA ARG A 81 16.56 10.91 9.88
C ARG A 81 16.66 10.72 11.39
N ILE A 82 17.01 9.51 11.82
CA ILE A 82 17.02 9.10 13.22
C ILE A 82 18.46 9.22 13.74
N GLY A 83 18.68 10.13 14.69
CA GLY A 83 19.92 10.21 15.46
C GLY A 83 19.83 9.41 16.77
N GLN A 84 20.81 9.59 17.65
CA GLN A 84 20.81 8.96 18.98
C GLN A 84 19.80 9.61 19.93
N THR A 85 19.78 10.93 20.00
CA THR A 85 18.92 11.70 20.93
C THR A 85 17.95 12.63 20.22
N ARG A 86 18.03 12.72 18.88
CA ARG A 86 17.16 13.58 18.07
C ARG A 86 16.73 12.94 16.76
N VAL A 87 15.52 13.28 16.31
CA VAL A 87 15.00 12.99 14.97
C VAL A 87 14.97 14.29 14.15
N ARG A 88 15.41 14.24 12.90
CA ARG A 88 15.37 15.37 11.97
C ARG A 88 14.32 15.13 10.90
N LEU A 89 13.59 16.21 10.57
CA LEU A 89 12.59 16.25 9.51
C LEU A 89 12.84 17.48 8.63
N PRO A 90 12.51 17.43 7.32
CA PRO A 90 12.59 18.60 6.46
C PRO A 90 11.74 19.76 7.00
N GLY A 91 12.30 20.97 6.99
CA GLY A 91 11.59 22.20 7.38
C GLY A 91 11.24 22.33 8.87
N ARG A 92 11.81 21.50 9.76
CA ARG A 92 11.59 21.60 11.21
C ARG A 92 12.91 21.51 11.99
N PRO A 93 13.01 22.16 13.15
CA PRO A 93 14.15 21.97 14.04
C PRO A 93 14.23 20.49 14.48
N PRO A 94 15.44 19.96 14.75
CA PRO A 94 15.61 18.62 15.30
C PRO A 94 14.80 18.42 16.58
N GLN A 95 14.01 17.34 16.63
CA GLN A 95 13.12 17.04 17.76
C GLN A 95 13.76 15.99 18.66
N PRO A 96 13.64 16.11 20.00
CA PRO A 96 14.19 15.12 20.92
C PRO A 96 13.49 13.77 20.73
N VAL A 97 14.24 12.69 20.96
CA VAL A 97 13.71 11.32 20.99
C VAL A 97 14.28 10.60 22.20
N SER A 98 13.41 9.96 22.99
CA SER A 98 13.86 9.12 24.10
C SER A 98 14.46 7.81 23.58
N GLU A 99 15.22 7.10 24.42
CA GLU A 99 15.79 5.81 24.01
C GLU A 99 14.68 4.80 23.65
N LEU A 100 13.59 4.75 24.42
CA LEU A 100 12.45 3.89 24.10
C LEU A 100 11.78 4.29 22.77
N GLU A 101 11.49 5.58 22.58
CA GLU A 101 10.91 6.08 21.32
C GLU A 101 11.81 5.74 20.12
N ARG A 102 13.12 5.88 20.26
CA ARG A 102 14.10 5.53 19.23
C ARG A 102 14.07 4.04 18.92
N GLN A 103 14.04 3.18 19.94
CA GLN A 103 14.00 1.73 19.76
C GLN A 103 12.71 1.26 19.07
N VAL A 104 11.56 1.86 19.41
CA VAL A 104 10.29 1.61 18.70
C VAL A 104 10.39 2.11 17.26
N LEU A 105 10.85 3.35 17.05
CA LEU A 105 10.95 3.96 15.73
C LEU A 105 11.86 3.15 14.78
N LEU A 106 12.98 2.61 15.29
CA LEU A 106 13.89 1.74 14.53
C LEU A 106 13.26 0.40 14.12
N ARG A 107 12.20 -0.05 14.79
CA ARG A 107 11.45 -1.27 14.46
C ARG A 107 10.23 -1.03 13.57
N CYS A 108 9.83 0.23 13.36
CA CYS A 108 8.74 0.62 12.47
C CYS A 108 9.18 0.57 10.99
N ASP A 109 9.41 -0.61 10.43
CA ASP A 109 9.85 -0.80 9.03
C ASP A 109 8.73 -1.07 8.03
N GLY A 110 7.48 -1.12 8.48
CA GLY A 110 6.33 -1.46 7.64
C GLY A 110 6.18 -2.95 7.35
N VAL A 111 7.01 -3.81 7.97
CA VAL A 111 6.93 -5.27 7.83
C VAL A 111 6.58 -5.93 9.16
N ARG A 112 7.20 -5.52 10.27
CA ARG A 112 6.92 -6.08 11.59
C ARG A 112 5.60 -5.55 12.18
N PRO A 113 4.63 -6.43 12.52
CA PRO A 113 3.43 -6.03 13.26
C PRO A 113 3.73 -5.40 14.62
N ALA A 114 2.86 -4.50 15.09
CA ALA A 114 3.01 -3.84 16.39
C ALA A 114 3.18 -4.85 17.56
N ARG A 115 2.47 -5.98 17.52
CA ARG A 115 2.61 -7.04 18.53
C ARG A 115 3.99 -7.68 18.58
N ASP A 116 4.69 -7.77 17.44
CA ASP A 116 6.03 -8.34 17.39
C ASP A 116 7.05 -7.33 17.89
N ILE A 117 6.85 -6.04 17.62
CA ILE A 117 7.62 -4.95 18.23
C ILE A 117 7.48 -4.98 19.77
N GLN A 118 6.27 -5.18 20.29
CA GLN A 118 6.02 -5.34 21.74
C GLN A 118 6.79 -6.52 22.32
N ARG A 119 6.80 -7.68 21.63
CA ARG A 119 7.54 -8.88 22.04
C ARG A 119 9.05 -8.65 22.02
N GLU A 120 9.59 -8.04 20.99
CA GLU A 120 11.03 -7.74 20.88
C GLU A 120 11.54 -6.76 21.94
N LEU A 121 10.65 -5.91 22.46
CA LEU A 121 10.95 -4.95 23.52
C LEU A 121 10.53 -5.46 24.91
N ALA A 122 10.11 -6.71 25.02
CA ALA A 122 9.83 -7.34 26.31
C ALA A 122 11.06 -7.24 27.23
N GLY A 123 10.83 -6.88 28.49
CA GLY A 123 11.89 -6.63 29.48
C GLY A 123 12.49 -5.21 29.42
N ARG A 124 12.26 -4.45 28.35
CA ARG A 124 12.63 -3.02 28.27
C ARG A 124 11.44 -2.09 28.48
N ALA A 125 10.26 -2.51 28.04
CA ALA A 125 9.01 -1.77 28.21
C ALA A 125 7.83 -2.75 28.28
N ALA A 126 6.78 -2.35 28.98
CA ALA A 126 5.50 -3.06 28.95
C ALA A 126 4.83 -2.91 27.56
N PRO A 127 4.03 -3.89 27.10
CA PRO A 127 3.33 -3.81 25.82
C PRO A 127 2.51 -2.51 25.63
N GLN A 128 1.86 -2.05 26.69
CA GLN A 128 1.06 -0.82 26.72
C GLN A 128 1.94 0.41 26.49
N GLN A 129 3.15 0.46 27.07
CA GLN A 129 4.09 1.56 26.86
C GLN A 129 4.56 1.62 25.40
N VAL A 130 4.81 0.48 24.77
CA VAL A 130 5.18 0.42 23.35
C VAL A 130 4.02 0.91 22.47
N GLU A 131 2.79 0.50 22.78
CA GLU A 131 1.59 0.97 22.07
C GLU A 131 1.36 2.48 22.21
N GLU A 132 1.51 3.02 23.41
CA GLU A 132 1.45 4.46 23.66
C GLU A 132 2.50 5.22 22.85
N VAL A 133 3.73 4.71 22.79
CA VAL A 133 4.81 5.27 21.97
C VAL A 133 4.45 5.24 20.49
N LEU A 134 3.93 4.12 19.96
CA LEU A 134 3.45 4.06 18.58
C LEU A 134 2.38 5.13 18.32
N GLY A 135 1.41 5.28 19.23
CA GLY A 135 0.39 6.33 19.15
C GLY A 135 0.98 7.75 19.15
N GLN A 136 1.99 8.02 19.98
CA GLN A 136 2.70 9.31 19.98
C GLN A 136 3.45 9.56 18.67
N LEU A 137 4.13 8.54 18.14
CA LEU A 137 4.86 8.63 16.87
C LEU A 137 3.92 8.89 15.69
N VAL A 138 2.72 8.32 15.69
CA VAL A 138 1.65 8.65 14.73
C VAL A 138 1.23 10.10 14.87
N ARG A 139 0.93 10.57 16.10
CA ARG A 139 0.54 11.98 16.35
C ARG A 139 1.59 12.98 15.88
N ARG A 140 2.88 12.67 16.07
CA ARG A 140 4.00 13.51 15.59
C ARG A 140 4.23 13.42 14.08
N ARG A 141 3.50 12.54 13.37
CA ARG A 141 3.69 12.22 11.95
C ARG A 141 5.10 11.71 11.66
N TRP A 142 5.61 10.82 12.51
CA TRP A 142 6.90 10.17 12.32
C TRP A 142 6.76 8.79 11.68
N ILE A 143 5.63 8.13 11.94
CA ILE A 143 5.25 6.85 11.37
C ILE A 143 3.83 6.91 10.80
N ALA A 144 3.54 6.05 9.85
CA ALA A 144 2.20 5.59 9.54
C ALA A 144 1.96 4.28 10.30
N TRP A 145 0.79 4.11 10.93
CA TRP A 145 0.38 2.87 11.57
C TRP A 145 -1.08 2.62 11.23
N ARG A 146 -1.26 2.00 10.06
CA ARG A 146 -2.53 1.80 9.37
C ARG A 146 -2.36 0.65 8.37
N LEU A 147 -3.45 0.20 7.80
CA LEU A 147 -3.47 -0.80 6.74
C LEU A 147 -3.05 -0.11 5.42
N GLU A 148 -1.74 -0.11 5.15
CA GLU A 148 -1.19 0.49 3.93
C GLU A 148 -1.32 -0.47 2.74
N ILE A 149 -2.05 -0.03 1.71
CA ILE A 149 -2.23 -0.77 0.46
C ILE A 149 -1.26 -0.25 -0.60
N PRO A 150 -0.43 -1.12 -1.20
CA PRO A 150 0.49 -0.72 -2.25
C PRO A 150 -0.26 -0.39 -3.54
N ALA A 151 0.25 0.60 -4.27
CA ALA A 151 -0.23 0.93 -5.60
C ALA A 151 0.18 -0.18 -6.59
N THR A 152 -0.70 -1.16 -6.77
CA THR A 152 -0.52 -2.27 -7.70
C THR A 152 -1.78 -2.44 -8.55
N ALA A 153 -1.73 -3.31 -9.55
CA ALA A 153 -2.92 -3.66 -10.32
C ALA A 153 -3.96 -4.40 -9.47
N ARG A 154 -3.52 -5.16 -8.45
CA ARG A 154 -4.36 -6.04 -7.63
C ARG A 154 -4.28 -5.69 -6.13
N PRO A 155 -4.63 -4.45 -5.73
CA PRO A 155 -4.50 -3.99 -4.34
C PRO A 155 -5.37 -4.81 -3.37
N GLU A 156 -6.48 -5.37 -3.84
CA GLU A 156 -7.38 -6.25 -3.08
C GLU A 156 -6.69 -7.53 -2.59
N ARG A 157 -5.71 -8.04 -3.36
CA ARG A 157 -4.96 -9.24 -2.97
C ARG A 157 -4.05 -8.93 -1.80
N HIS A 158 -3.36 -7.79 -1.83
CA HIS A 158 -2.51 -7.37 -0.74
C HIS A 158 -3.31 -7.07 0.54
N LEU A 159 -4.49 -6.47 0.41
CA LEU A 159 -5.42 -6.28 1.52
C LEU A 159 -5.77 -7.64 2.14
N ARG A 160 -6.24 -8.60 1.34
CA ARG A 160 -6.60 -9.94 1.81
C ARG A 160 -5.43 -10.67 2.47
N GLU A 161 -4.25 -10.70 1.84
CA GLU A 161 -3.03 -11.31 2.40
C GLU A 161 -2.62 -10.68 3.75
N THR A 162 -2.90 -9.39 3.94
CA THR A 162 -2.64 -8.71 5.21
C THR A 162 -3.64 -9.14 6.29
N LEU A 163 -4.92 -9.27 5.95
CA LEU A 163 -5.97 -9.71 6.86
C LEU A 163 -5.84 -11.20 7.21
N GLU A 164 -5.41 -12.06 6.29
CA GLU A 164 -5.17 -13.49 6.55
C GLU A 164 -4.06 -13.72 7.59
N ARG A 165 -3.11 -12.79 7.72
CA ARG A 165 -2.06 -12.82 8.74
C ARG A 165 -2.54 -12.43 10.15
N VAL A 166 -3.79 -11.96 10.28
CA VAL A 166 -4.42 -11.72 11.58
C VAL A 166 -4.65 -13.08 12.26
N GLY A 167 -3.98 -13.29 13.38
CA GLY A 167 -3.98 -14.57 14.09
C GLY A 167 -5.14 -14.74 15.07
N ASP A 168 -5.88 -13.67 15.37
CA ASP A 168 -7.10 -13.71 16.18
C ASP A 168 -8.32 -13.94 15.26
N PRO A 169 -9.00 -15.10 15.33
CA PRO A 169 -10.17 -15.38 14.51
C PRO A 169 -11.30 -14.36 14.73
N ALA A 170 -11.48 -13.85 15.95
CA ALA A 170 -12.55 -12.89 16.27
C ALA A 170 -12.36 -11.55 15.56
N VAL A 171 -11.13 -11.20 15.19
CA VAL A 171 -10.79 -10.01 14.40
C VAL A 171 -10.72 -10.36 12.90
N ARG A 172 -10.15 -11.52 12.56
CA ARG A 172 -9.91 -11.94 11.18
C ARG A 172 -11.20 -12.24 10.43
N GLU A 173 -12.10 -13.02 11.03
CA GLU A 173 -13.30 -13.50 10.33
C GLU A 173 -14.22 -12.36 9.91
N PRO A 174 -14.55 -11.37 10.78
CA PRO A 174 -15.33 -10.21 10.35
C PRO A 174 -14.63 -9.35 9.30
N ALA A 175 -13.30 -9.29 9.33
CA ALA A 175 -12.53 -8.51 8.36
C ALA A 175 -12.44 -9.19 6.97
N LEU A 176 -12.61 -10.52 6.89
CA LEU A 176 -12.57 -11.29 5.65
C LEU A 176 -13.95 -11.62 5.05
N ALA A 177 -15.01 -11.39 5.82
CA ALA A 177 -16.41 -11.58 5.41
C ALA A 177 -16.83 -10.61 4.31
#